data_AF-A0A970SUJ6-F1
#
_entry.id   AF-A0A970SUJ6-F1
#
_cell.length_a   1.000
_cell.length_b   1.000
_cell.length_c   1.000
_cell.angle_alpha   90.00
_cell.angle_beta   90.00
_cell.angle_gamma   90.00
#
_symmetry.space_group_name_H-M   'P 1'
#
loop_
_entity.id
_entity.type
_entity.pdbx_description
1 polymer ?
#
loop_
_entity_poly.entity_id
_entity_poly.type
_entity_poly.pdbx_seq_one_letter_code
_entity_poly.pdbx_strand_id
1 'polypeptide(L)'
;MKSNKSILLAESGIMLAFATILSMIEVIKLPYGGGVTAFSMLPVILIACRRGTVHGLFTALAFSLLQMLLGLNNLSYATSAGAAVAIIVLDYILAFTVLGLAGLFRGMKNQTSALTVGTLVVCFLRYAAHVISGCTVWAGLSIPTTDAFLYSLVYNIYMVPETILTLAGAVTLSRMLDIRGERITRIAARRAPDLAILLSGIAKALLAAACVIDVAMVFTKLQNPRTEEFDVTQISAVDWPVLLLVTGGAIVLAVLLFALARRVPDDSKVKLGGLFAALPVAVFIAAAVYDVFIISWSFNEDELTAGLVGQIVVTSAIVAASAVYIIMRIKKRKKL
;
A
#
# COMPACT_ATOMS: atom_id res chain seq x y z
N MET A 1 25.14 17.96 6.98
CA MET A 1 24.05 18.95 7.17
C MET A 1 24.23 19.59 8.54
N LYS A 2 24.56 20.89 8.61
CA LYS A 2 24.41 21.64 9.87
C LYS A 2 22.91 21.71 10.16
N SER A 3 22.43 20.88 11.09
CA SER A 3 21.01 20.82 11.43
C SER A 3 20.63 22.04 12.25
N ASN A 4 20.06 23.06 11.60
CA ASN A 4 19.32 24.08 12.34
C ASN A 4 18.13 23.39 12.99
N LYS A 5 18.10 23.35 14.34
CA LYS A 5 17.09 22.63 15.13
C LYS A 5 15.67 23.02 14.71
N SER A 6 15.46 24.29 14.35
CA SER A 6 14.16 24.81 13.89
C SER A 6 13.70 24.17 12.57
N ILE A 7 14.60 23.97 11.60
CA ILE A 7 14.25 23.32 10.32
C ILE A 7 13.90 21.86 10.56
N LEU A 8 14.62 21.18 11.46
CA LEU A 8 14.36 19.79 11.77
C LEU A 8 12.98 19.60 12.41
N LEU A 9 12.65 20.45 13.39
CA LEU A 9 11.33 20.42 14.03
C LEU A 9 10.22 20.77 13.04
N ALA A 10 10.42 21.76 12.16
CA ALA A 10 9.45 22.12 11.13
C ALA A 10 9.21 20.98 10.13
N GLU A 11 10.27 20.36 9.59
CA GLU A 11 10.13 19.20 8.69
C GLU A 11 9.41 18.04 9.38
N SER A 12 9.74 17.76 10.64
CA SER A 12 9.11 16.71 11.43
C SER A 12 7.62 16.99 11.66
N GLY A 13 7.26 18.23 12.00
CA GLY A 13 5.87 18.65 12.20
C GLY A 13 5.04 18.57 10.92
N ILE A 14 5.61 18.99 9.78
CA ILE A 14 4.93 18.88 8.47
C ILE A 14 4.71 17.40 8.10
N MET A 15 5.72 16.55 8.29
CA MET A 15 5.59 15.11 8.01
C MET A 15 4.59 14.44 8.95
N LEU A 16 4.54 14.86 10.21
CA LEU A 16 3.56 14.38 11.18
C LEU A 16 2.13 14.79 10.80
N ALA A 17 1.93 16.04 10.34
CA ALA A 17 0.64 16.50 9.84
C ALA A 17 0.19 15.71 8.62
N PHE A 18 1.07 15.48 7.64
CA PHE A 18 0.74 14.63 6.50
C PHE A 18 0.41 13.20 6.93
N ALA A 19 1.23 12.57 7.78
CA ALA A 19 0.99 11.22 8.26
C ALA A 19 -0.39 11.10 8.94
N THR A 20 -0.76 12.10 9.74
CA THR A 20 -2.03 12.14 10.46
C THR A 20 -3.22 12.33 9.52
N ILE A 21 -3.15 13.27 8.58
CA ILE A 21 -4.21 13.46 7.58
C ILE A 21 -4.39 12.20 6.73
N LEU A 22 -3.27 11.58 6.31
CA LEU A 22 -3.29 10.36 5.51
C LEU A 22 -3.82 9.14 6.31
N SER A 23 -3.62 9.09 7.63
CA SER A 23 -4.21 8.04 8.47
C SER A 23 -5.72 8.15 8.61
N MET A 24 -6.29 9.35 8.43
CA MET A 24 -7.74 9.55 8.47
C MET A 24 -8.44 9.09 7.18
N ILE A 25 -7.68 8.83 6.12
CA ILE A 25 -8.19 8.32 4.85
C ILE A 25 -7.99 6.80 4.85
N GLU A 26 -8.96 6.07 5.39
CA GLU A 26 -8.99 4.61 5.40
C GLU A 26 -9.45 4.09 4.03
N VAL A 27 -8.58 3.31 3.38
CA VAL A 27 -8.86 2.61 2.12
C VAL A 27 -9.62 1.32 2.40
N ILE A 28 -9.22 0.61 3.45
CA ILE A 28 -9.88 -0.61 3.94
C ILE A 28 -9.96 -0.49 5.47
N LYS A 29 -11.14 -0.74 6.03
CA LYS A 29 -11.34 -0.76 7.48
C LYS A 29 -11.77 -2.16 7.91
N LEU A 30 -11.02 -2.76 8.83
CA LEU A 30 -11.40 -3.99 9.51
C LEU A 30 -11.98 -3.67 10.90
N PRO A 31 -12.88 -4.51 11.43
CA PRO A 31 -13.33 -4.37 12.81
C PRO A 31 -12.16 -4.56 13.77
N TYR A 32 -12.24 -4.00 14.98
CA TYR A 32 -11.17 -4.01 16.00
C TYR A 32 -9.87 -3.27 15.64
N GLY A 33 -9.95 -2.31 14.71
CA GLY A 33 -8.89 -1.32 14.49
C GLY A 33 -7.83 -1.69 13.45
N GLY A 34 -7.93 -2.87 12.82
CA GLY A 34 -7.13 -3.20 11.63
C GLY A 34 -7.56 -2.39 10.40
N GLY A 35 -6.64 -2.12 9.47
CA GLY A 35 -6.99 -1.39 8.25
C GLY A 35 -5.81 -0.95 7.39
N VAL A 36 -6.14 -0.50 6.19
CA VAL A 36 -5.22 0.07 5.20
C VAL A 36 -5.57 1.53 5.02
N THR A 37 -4.57 2.41 5.05
CA THR A 37 -4.71 3.87 4.97
C THR A 37 -4.03 4.43 3.74
N ALA A 38 -4.26 5.69 3.40
CA ALA A 38 -3.66 6.34 2.24
C ALA A 38 -2.17 6.71 2.46
N PHE A 39 -1.29 5.73 2.65
CA PHE A 39 0.16 5.91 2.83
C PHE A 39 0.57 6.59 4.16
N SER A 40 -0.18 6.39 5.25
CA SER A 40 0.05 7.12 6.50
C SER A 40 1.43 6.88 7.14
N MET A 41 2.03 5.70 6.93
CA MET A 41 3.38 5.38 7.42
C MET A 41 4.49 6.10 6.63
N LEU A 42 4.22 6.48 5.38
CA LEU A 42 5.23 6.97 4.46
C LEU A 42 5.92 8.27 4.94
N PRO A 43 5.21 9.34 5.34
CA PRO A 43 5.87 10.57 5.79
C PRO A 43 6.81 10.37 6.98
N VAL A 44 6.46 9.49 7.92
CA VAL A 44 7.29 9.14 9.09
C VAL A 44 8.56 8.39 8.65
N ILE A 45 8.42 7.46 7.71
CA ILE A 45 9.57 6.73 7.14
C ILE A 45 10.50 7.67 6.37
N LEU A 46 9.94 8.63 5.62
CA LEU A 46 10.70 9.63 4.86
C LEU A 46 11.54 10.50 5.78
N ILE A 47 10.96 11.05 6.86
CA ILE A 47 11.71 11.89 7.80
C ILE A 47 12.77 11.09 8.54
N ALA A 48 12.50 9.83 8.91
CA ALA A 48 13.49 8.94 9.52
C ALA A 48 14.69 8.71 8.58
N CYS A 49 14.44 8.40 7.31
CA CYS A 49 15.50 8.24 6.30
C CYS A 49 16.28 9.54 6.05
N ARG A 50 15.62 10.69 6.08
CA ARG A 50 16.22 12.01 5.82
C ARG A 50 17.05 12.52 7.01
N ARG A 51 16.51 12.46 8.22
CA ARG A 51 17.09 13.06 9.44
C ARG A 51 17.76 12.05 10.39
N GLY A 52 17.72 10.77 10.06
CA GLY A 52 18.36 9.69 10.79
C GLY A 52 17.49 9.12 11.92
N THR A 53 17.94 7.99 12.48
CA THR A 53 17.14 7.16 13.40
C THR A 53 16.69 7.89 14.65
N VAL A 54 17.55 8.68 15.30
CA VAL A 54 17.19 9.38 16.55
C VAL A 54 16.02 10.33 16.34
N HIS A 55 16.09 11.16 15.29
CA HIS A 55 15.01 12.09 14.95
C HIS A 55 13.79 11.33 14.41
N GLY A 56 14.01 10.30 13.60
CA GLY A 56 12.94 9.43 13.11
C GLY A 56 12.14 8.78 14.23
N LEU A 57 12.81 8.23 15.25
CA LEU A 57 12.16 7.65 16.43
C LEU A 57 11.38 8.70 17.21
N PHE A 58 11.91 9.90 17.38
CA PHE A 58 11.19 10.98 18.05
C PHE A 58 9.92 11.41 17.28
N THR A 59 10.02 11.57 15.95
CA THR A 59 8.85 11.88 15.13
C THR A 59 7.85 10.73 15.10
N ALA A 60 8.32 9.49 15.05
CA ALA A 60 7.47 8.30 15.07
C ALA A 60 6.76 8.10 16.43
N LEU A 61 7.41 8.48 17.54
CA LEU A 61 6.80 8.51 18.86
C LEU A 61 5.72 9.60 18.95
N ALA A 62 5.98 10.80 18.41
CA ALA A 62 4.94 11.82 18.32
C ALA A 62 3.75 11.33 17.48
N PHE A 63 4.02 10.61 16.39
CA PHE A 63 3.00 9.98 15.57
C PHE A 63 2.23 8.91 16.33
N SER A 64 2.91 8.05 17.10
CA SER A 64 2.24 7.01 17.90
C SER A 64 1.24 7.60 18.89
N LEU A 65 1.57 8.74 19.51
CA LEU A 65 0.68 9.44 20.43
C LEU A 65 -0.55 10.02 19.71
N LEU A 66 -0.38 10.58 18.51
CA LEU A 66 -1.51 11.06 17.71
C LEU A 66 -2.40 9.90 17.26
N GLN A 67 -1.81 8.78 16.85
CA GLN A 67 -2.56 7.59 16.45
C GLN A 67 -3.31 6.97 17.63
N MET A 68 -2.71 6.99 18.82
CA MET A 68 -3.38 6.59 20.06
C MET A 68 -4.56 7.51 20.37
N LEU A 69 -4.38 8.82 20.25
CA LEU A 69 -5.45 9.80 20.49
C LEU A 69 -6.62 9.60 19.52
N LEU A 70 -6.35 9.41 18.23
CA LEU A 70 -7.36 9.15 17.21
C LEU A 70 -8.00 7.77 17.34
N GLY A 71 -7.26 6.80 17.88
CA GLY A 71 -7.68 5.43 18.08
C GLY A 71 -8.22 5.10 19.47
N LEU A 72 -8.44 6.09 20.35
CA LEU A 72 -8.80 5.88 21.76
C LEU A 72 -10.00 4.93 21.96
N ASN A 73 -10.93 4.89 21.00
CA ASN A 73 -12.06 3.98 21.04
C ASN A 73 -11.64 2.50 21.19
N ASN A 74 -10.47 2.11 20.69
CA ASN A 74 -9.99 0.73 20.82
C ASN A 74 -9.60 0.36 22.26
N LEU A 75 -9.30 1.33 23.13
CA LEU A 75 -9.05 1.04 24.55
C LEU A 75 -10.33 0.59 25.27
N SER A 76 -11.51 0.87 24.72
CA SER A 76 -12.78 0.37 25.29
C SER A 76 -12.90 -1.15 25.27
N TYR A 77 -12.13 -1.83 24.40
CA TYR A 77 -12.07 -3.28 24.34
C TYR A 77 -11.15 -3.90 25.41
N ALA A 78 -10.43 -3.09 26.19
CA ALA A 78 -9.54 -3.60 27.22
C ALA A 78 -10.32 -4.29 28.36
N THR A 79 -10.10 -5.59 28.52
CA THR A 79 -10.77 -6.42 29.55
C THR A 79 -10.12 -6.32 30.93
N SER A 80 -8.92 -5.73 31.02
CA SER A 80 -8.18 -5.53 32.27
C SER A 80 -7.20 -4.37 32.15
N ALA A 81 -6.65 -3.89 33.27
CA ALA A 81 -5.59 -2.88 33.26
C ALA A 81 -4.33 -3.36 32.51
N GLY A 82 -3.98 -4.64 32.63
CA GLY A 82 -2.88 -5.25 31.89
C GLY A 82 -3.13 -5.26 30.38
N ALA A 83 -4.34 -5.60 29.96
CA ALA A 83 -4.77 -5.54 28.56
C ALA A 83 -4.74 -4.11 28.02
N ALA A 84 -5.18 -3.12 28.81
CA ALA A 84 -5.12 -1.71 28.41
C ALA A 84 -3.68 -1.25 28.19
N VAL A 85 -2.76 -1.59 29.10
CA VAL A 85 -1.33 -1.28 28.96
C VAL A 85 -0.75 -1.97 27.73
N ALA A 86 -1.09 -3.24 27.49
CA ALA A 86 -0.62 -3.97 26.33
C ALA A 86 -1.15 -3.38 25.02
N ILE A 87 -2.42 -2.96 24.92
CA ILE A 87 -2.95 -2.25 23.74
C ILE A 87 -2.19 -0.94 23.52
N ILE A 88 -2.04 -0.12 24.56
CA ILE A 88 -1.31 1.15 24.47
C ILE A 88 0.11 0.93 23.96
N VAL A 89 0.81 -0.05 24.51
CA VAL A 89 2.22 -0.31 24.17
C VAL A 89 2.34 -0.99 22.81
N LEU A 90 1.66 -2.12 22.60
CA LEU A 90 1.87 -2.98 21.43
C LEU A 90 1.15 -2.49 20.17
N ASP A 91 -0.03 -1.89 20.29
CA ASP A 91 -0.81 -1.43 19.12
C ASP A 91 -0.54 0.03 18.76
N TYR A 92 -0.09 0.84 19.73
CA TYR A 92 0.20 2.25 19.50
C TYR A 92 1.68 2.58 19.64
N ILE A 93 2.20 2.65 20.86
CA ILE A 93 3.53 3.22 21.11
C ILE A 93 4.62 2.45 20.34
N LEU A 94 4.75 1.15 20.56
CA LEU A 94 5.72 0.30 19.88
C LEU A 94 5.44 0.23 18.38
N ALA A 95 4.21 -0.12 17.98
CA ALA A 95 3.84 -0.35 16.58
C ALA A 95 4.12 0.84 15.66
N PHE A 96 3.94 2.07 16.15
CA PHE A 96 4.20 3.27 15.35
C PHE A 96 5.61 3.81 15.58
N THR A 97 6.19 3.71 16.77
CA THR A 97 7.55 4.21 17.03
C THR A 97 8.61 3.46 16.22
N VAL A 98 8.43 2.14 15.98
CA VAL A 98 9.36 1.35 15.16
C VAL A 98 9.51 1.87 13.73
N LEU A 99 8.56 2.66 13.20
CA LEU A 99 8.68 3.33 11.90
C LEU A 99 9.92 4.25 11.83
N GLY A 100 10.32 4.82 12.97
CA GLY A 100 11.53 5.64 13.07
C GLY A 100 12.84 4.88 12.81
N LEU A 101 12.83 3.54 12.94
CA LEU A 101 14.00 2.69 12.68
C LEU A 101 14.38 2.62 11.20
N ALA A 102 13.52 3.07 10.29
CA ALA A 102 13.86 3.19 8.86
C ALA A 102 15.10 4.07 8.64
N GLY A 103 15.36 5.00 9.57
CA GLY A 103 16.56 5.83 9.58
C GLY A 103 17.88 5.05 9.66
N LEU A 104 17.89 3.80 10.12
CA LEU A 104 19.09 2.94 10.16
C LEU A 104 19.62 2.68 8.75
N PHE A 105 18.74 2.64 7.75
CA PHE A 105 19.09 2.33 6.36
C PHE A 105 19.51 3.56 5.55
N ARG A 106 19.51 4.76 6.15
CA ARG A 106 19.89 6.01 5.45
C ARG A 106 21.28 5.96 4.82
N GLY A 107 22.19 5.17 5.37
CA GLY A 107 23.59 5.05 4.94
C GLY A 107 23.78 4.25 3.64
N MET A 108 22.76 3.53 3.16
CA MET A 108 22.87 2.76 1.91
C MET A 108 23.15 3.68 0.71
N LYS A 109 24.00 3.26 -0.23
CA LYS A 109 24.41 4.06 -1.39
C LYS A 109 23.22 4.60 -2.20
N ASN A 110 22.23 3.75 -2.45
CA ASN A 110 21.03 4.10 -3.21
C ASN A 110 19.87 4.47 -2.26
N GLN A 111 19.31 5.67 -2.43
CA GLN A 111 18.15 6.15 -1.66
C GLN A 111 16.90 5.27 -1.85
N THR A 112 16.64 4.80 -3.07
CA THR A 112 15.53 3.88 -3.32
C THR A 112 15.71 2.59 -2.54
N SER A 113 16.93 2.04 -2.50
CA SER A 113 17.22 0.83 -1.72
C SER A 113 17.09 1.07 -0.21
N ALA A 114 17.57 2.22 0.28
CA ALA A 114 17.41 2.62 1.69
C ALA A 114 15.94 2.67 2.10
N LEU A 115 15.10 3.35 1.31
CA LEU A 115 13.67 3.44 1.57
C LEU A 115 12.98 2.09 1.43
N THR A 116 13.34 1.28 0.43
CA THR A 116 12.75 -0.05 0.22
C THR A 116 13.01 -0.96 1.43
N VAL A 117 14.28 -1.12 1.81
CA VAL A 117 14.66 -2.00 2.93
C VAL A 117 14.15 -1.43 4.25
N GLY A 118 14.26 -0.11 4.45
CA GLY A 118 13.75 0.56 5.64
C GLY A 118 12.25 0.36 5.83
N THR A 119 11.44 0.58 4.79
CA THR A 119 9.99 0.33 4.81
C THR A 119 9.70 -1.13 5.15
N LEU A 120 10.31 -2.10 4.45
CA LEU A 120 10.04 -3.52 4.68
C LEU A 120 10.35 -3.93 6.13
N VAL A 121 11.49 -3.50 6.67
CA VAL A 121 11.90 -3.85 8.04
C VAL A 121 10.95 -3.23 9.06
N VAL A 122 10.63 -1.94 8.97
CA VAL A 122 9.77 -1.31 9.98
C VAL A 122 8.32 -1.77 9.89
N CYS A 123 7.82 -2.06 8.69
CA CYS A 123 6.49 -2.64 8.50
C CYS A 123 6.42 -4.07 9.07
N PHE A 124 7.48 -4.87 8.91
CA PHE A 124 7.58 -6.18 9.55
C PHE A 124 7.59 -6.08 11.07
N LEU A 125 8.39 -5.17 11.64
CA LEU A 125 8.44 -4.95 13.10
C LEU A 125 7.08 -4.50 13.65
N ARG A 126 6.39 -3.62 12.92
CA ARG A 126 5.03 -3.20 13.26
C ARG A 126 4.02 -4.35 13.18
N TYR A 127 4.07 -5.16 12.12
CA TYR A 127 3.24 -6.36 12.00
C TYR A 127 3.49 -7.33 13.15
N ALA A 128 4.76 -7.58 13.51
CA ALA A 128 5.10 -8.42 14.65
C ALA A 128 4.52 -7.88 15.96
N ALA A 129 4.54 -6.55 16.19
CA ALA A 129 3.91 -5.95 17.36
C ALA A 129 2.39 -6.21 17.40
N HIS A 130 1.69 -6.05 16.28
CA HIS A 130 0.25 -6.34 16.20
C HIS A 130 -0.08 -7.83 16.30
N VAL A 131 0.80 -8.72 15.83
CA VAL A 131 0.64 -10.17 16.02
C VAL A 131 0.79 -10.55 17.49
N ILE A 132 1.79 -9.99 18.17
CA ILE A 132 1.97 -10.21 19.62
C ILE A 132 0.77 -9.65 20.39
N SER A 133 0.31 -8.44 20.05
CA SER A 133 -0.91 -7.87 20.65
C SER A 133 -2.12 -8.76 20.41
N GLY A 134 -2.31 -9.21 19.17
CA GLY A 134 -3.46 -10.00 18.77
C GLY A 134 -3.56 -11.33 19.51
N CYS A 135 -2.46 -12.10 19.61
CA CYS A 135 -2.48 -13.39 20.30
C CYS A 135 -2.47 -13.27 21.84
N THR A 136 -2.21 -12.09 22.41
CA THR A 136 -2.14 -11.88 23.88
C THR A 136 -3.34 -11.14 24.45
N VAL A 137 -3.79 -10.06 23.79
CA VAL A 137 -4.86 -9.19 24.30
C VAL A 137 -6.17 -9.40 23.57
N TRP A 138 -6.10 -9.67 22.26
CA TRP A 138 -7.30 -9.76 21.42
C TRP A 138 -7.87 -11.19 21.29
N ALA A 139 -7.17 -12.19 21.85
CA ALA A 139 -7.64 -13.55 21.96
C ALA A 139 -8.90 -13.64 22.85
N GLY A 140 -9.98 -14.20 22.32
CA GLY A 140 -11.30 -14.24 22.96
C GLY A 140 -12.15 -12.98 22.74
N LEU A 141 -11.62 -11.97 22.04
CA LEU A 141 -12.36 -10.75 21.68
C LEU A 141 -12.57 -10.64 20.17
N SER A 142 -11.48 -10.53 19.40
CA SER A 142 -11.52 -10.41 17.93
C SER A 142 -11.06 -11.66 17.21
N ILE A 143 -10.35 -12.55 17.90
CA ILE A 143 -9.89 -13.83 17.38
C ILE A 143 -10.18 -14.96 18.39
N PRO A 144 -10.30 -16.23 17.94
CA PRO A 144 -10.41 -17.36 18.85
C PRO A 144 -9.23 -17.49 19.82
N THR A 145 -9.49 -18.03 21.02
CA THR A 145 -8.43 -18.37 21.99
C THR A 145 -7.64 -19.61 21.57
N THR A 146 -8.27 -20.54 20.85
CA THR A 146 -7.63 -21.68 20.20
C THR A 146 -6.76 -21.20 19.04
N ASP A 147 -5.50 -21.63 19.00
CA ASP A 147 -4.53 -21.24 17.98
C ASP A 147 -4.42 -19.71 17.79
N ALA A 148 -4.52 -18.95 18.90
CA ALA A 148 -4.54 -17.49 18.89
C ALA A 148 -3.36 -16.87 18.12
N PHE A 149 -2.18 -17.51 18.15
CA PHE A 149 -1.03 -17.08 17.35
C PHE A 149 -1.31 -17.13 15.84
N LEU A 150 -1.87 -18.24 15.34
CA LEU A 150 -2.21 -18.40 13.93
C LEU A 150 -3.31 -17.43 13.51
N TYR A 151 -4.38 -17.32 14.30
CA TYR A 151 -5.44 -16.36 14.01
C TYR A 151 -4.97 -14.91 14.05
N SER A 152 -4.01 -14.60 14.92
CA SER A 152 -3.41 -13.27 14.96
C SER A 152 -2.55 -12.97 13.73
N LEU A 153 -1.79 -13.95 13.23
CA LEU A 153 -1.06 -13.81 11.95
C LEU A 153 -2.03 -13.49 10.81
N VAL A 154 -3.14 -14.24 10.74
CA VAL A 154 -4.17 -14.08 9.71
C VAL A 154 -4.87 -12.74 9.83
N TYR A 155 -5.38 -12.39 11.01
CA TYR A 155 -6.11 -11.14 11.23
C TYR A 155 -5.27 -9.93 10.84
N ASN A 156 -3.98 -9.92 11.20
CA ASN A 156 -3.08 -8.81 10.93
C ASN A 156 -2.56 -8.74 9.48
N ILE A 157 -2.95 -9.66 8.59
CA ILE A 157 -2.46 -9.71 7.21
C ILE A 157 -2.82 -8.46 6.41
N TYR A 158 -3.77 -7.64 6.88
CA TYR A 158 -4.04 -6.30 6.33
C TYR A 158 -2.78 -5.40 6.29
N MET A 159 -1.77 -5.69 7.12
CA MET A 159 -0.47 -5.00 7.08
C MET A 159 0.28 -5.25 5.77
N VAL A 160 0.00 -6.33 5.04
CA VAL A 160 0.62 -6.63 3.74
C VAL A 160 0.21 -5.59 2.69
N PRO A 161 -1.09 -5.36 2.38
CA PRO A 161 -1.48 -4.29 1.46
C PRO A 161 -1.05 -2.89 1.94
N GLU A 162 -1.10 -2.61 3.24
CA GLU A 162 -0.59 -1.36 3.84
C GLU A 162 0.92 -1.16 3.58
N THR A 163 1.70 -2.23 3.69
CA THR A 163 3.15 -2.25 3.38
C THR A 163 3.40 -2.06 1.90
N ILE A 164 2.66 -2.75 1.03
CA ILE A 164 2.78 -2.65 -0.43
C ILE A 164 2.49 -1.21 -0.87
N LEU A 165 1.42 -0.61 -0.34
CA LEU A 165 1.04 0.76 -0.63
C LEU A 165 2.14 1.73 -0.19
N THR A 166 2.58 1.65 1.07
CA THR A 166 3.68 2.46 1.60
C THR A 166 4.97 2.31 0.78
N LEU A 167 5.32 1.08 0.38
CA LEU A 167 6.50 0.78 -0.42
C LEU A 167 6.40 1.38 -1.83
N ALA A 168 5.23 1.28 -2.46
CA ALA A 168 4.98 1.89 -3.77
C ALA A 168 5.16 3.41 -3.73
N GLY A 169 4.63 4.06 -2.68
CA GLY A 169 4.83 5.50 -2.44
C GLY A 169 6.29 5.84 -2.19
N ALA A 170 6.98 5.09 -1.34
CA ALA A 170 8.40 5.29 -1.02
C ALA A 170 9.30 5.18 -2.27
N VAL A 171 9.11 4.12 -3.06
CA VAL A 171 9.87 3.92 -4.31
C VAL A 171 9.58 5.02 -5.31
N THR A 172 8.31 5.40 -5.47
CA THR A 172 7.90 6.46 -6.42
C THR A 172 8.53 7.80 -6.05
N LEU A 173 8.39 8.23 -4.80
CA LEU A 173 9.00 9.48 -4.31
C LEU A 173 10.52 9.43 -4.43
N SER A 174 11.15 8.30 -4.11
CA SER A 174 12.62 8.16 -4.19
C SER A 174 13.17 8.33 -5.60
N ARG A 175 12.36 8.08 -6.63
CA ARG A 175 12.73 8.22 -8.04
C ARG A 175 12.41 9.61 -8.60
N MET A 176 11.51 10.34 -7.95
CA MET A 176 11.13 11.69 -8.34
C MET A 176 11.95 12.75 -7.62
N LEU A 177 12.32 12.49 -6.37
CA LEU A 177 12.90 13.47 -5.44
C LEU A 177 14.18 12.94 -4.79
N ASP A 178 15.20 13.79 -4.72
CA ASP A 178 16.34 13.61 -3.82
C ASP A 178 15.95 14.14 -2.44
N ILE A 179 15.77 13.23 -1.50
CA ILE A 179 15.38 13.55 -0.11
C ILE A 179 16.60 13.61 0.81
N ARG A 180 17.81 13.38 0.32
CA ARG A 180 19.06 13.37 1.11
C ARG A 180 19.79 14.70 1.05
N GLY A 181 19.60 15.48 -0.01
CA GLY A 181 20.16 16.83 -0.14
C GLY A 181 19.65 17.80 0.93
N GLU A 182 20.36 18.92 1.11
CA GLU A 182 19.93 19.99 2.03
C GLU A 182 18.53 20.50 1.66
N ARG A 183 18.28 20.66 0.36
CA ARG A 183 16.97 20.93 -0.22
C ARG A 183 16.44 19.67 -0.91
N ILE A 184 15.14 19.46 -0.83
CA ILE A 184 14.47 18.45 -1.65
C ILE A 184 14.49 18.94 -3.09
N THR A 185 15.11 18.18 -3.99
CA THR A 185 15.22 18.54 -5.40
C THR A 185 14.67 17.43 -6.28
N ARG A 186 14.29 17.77 -7.51
CA ARG A 186 13.79 16.78 -8.47
C ARG A 186 14.96 16.01 -9.08
N ILE A 187 14.85 14.70 -9.12
CA ILE A 187 15.82 13.84 -9.80
C ILE A 187 15.54 13.91 -11.31
N ALA A 188 16.60 14.04 -12.11
CA ALA A 188 16.49 13.97 -13.56
C ALA A 188 15.89 12.62 -13.98
N ALA A 189 14.85 12.65 -14.82
CA ALA A 189 14.21 11.43 -15.28
C ALA A 189 15.20 10.60 -16.12
N ARG A 190 15.64 9.45 -15.60
CA ARG A 190 16.42 8.49 -16.38
C ARG A 190 15.49 7.83 -17.38
N ARG A 191 15.79 7.99 -18.67
CA ARG A 191 15.04 7.34 -19.75
C ARG A 191 15.54 5.89 -19.87
N ALA A 192 14.69 4.93 -19.54
CA ALA A 192 14.94 3.52 -19.80
C ALA A 192 14.52 3.16 -21.23
N PRO A 193 15.12 2.14 -21.85
CA PRO A 193 14.67 1.62 -23.13
C PRO A 193 13.19 1.20 -23.10
N ASP A 194 12.46 1.43 -24.19
CA ASP A 194 11.02 1.14 -24.29
C ASP A 194 10.69 -0.32 -23.94
N LEU A 195 11.52 -1.28 -24.39
CA LEU A 195 11.34 -2.69 -24.09
C LEU A 195 11.52 -3.00 -22.59
N ALA A 196 12.49 -2.36 -21.93
CA ALA A 196 12.70 -2.52 -20.49
C ALA A 196 11.52 -1.95 -19.69
N ILE A 197 10.94 -0.83 -20.16
CA ILE A 197 9.74 -0.23 -19.58
C ILE A 197 8.55 -1.19 -19.73
N LEU A 198 8.34 -1.77 -20.92
CA LEU A 198 7.25 -2.72 -21.15
C LEU A 198 7.38 -3.95 -20.24
N LEU A 199 8.54 -4.61 -20.23
CA LEU A 199 8.76 -5.82 -19.43
C LEU A 199 8.58 -5.56 -17.93
N SER A 200 9.19 -4.48 -17.41
CA SER A 200 9.03 -4.11 -16.00
C SER A 200 7.64 -3.57 -15.67
N GLY A 201 6.90 -3.06 -16.66
CA GLY A 201 5.50 -2.66 -16.54
C GLY A 201 4.59 -3.87 -16.41
N ILE A 202 4.73 -4.86 -17.29
CA ILE A 202 3.99 -6.13 -17.23
C ILE A 202 4.25 -6.84 -15.90
N ALA A 203 5.52 -6.90 -15.45
CA ALA A 203 5.86 -7.50 -14.16
C ALA A 203 5.10 -6.87 -12.99
N LYS A 204 5.01 -5.53 -12.95
CA LYS A 204 4.26 -4.81 -11.91
C LYS A 204 2.76 -5.03 -12.02
N ALA A 205 2.22 -5.04 -13.24
CA ALA A 205 0.80 -5.27 -13.48
C ALA A 205 0.38 -6.67 -13.02
N LEU A 206 1.21 -7.68 -13.32
CA LEU A 206 1.00 -9.06 -12.85
C LEU A 206 1.00 -9.15 -11.32
N LEU A 207 1.98 -8.55 -10.65
CA LEU A 207 2.04 -8.55 -9.18
C LEU A 207 0.85 -7.81 -8.56
N ALA A 208 0.44 -6.69 -9.15
CA ALA A 208 -0.73 -5.95 -8.69
C ALA A 208 -2.02 -6.77 -8.86
N ALA A 209 -2.19 -7.42 -10.02
CA ALA A 209 -3.35 -8.27 -10.28
C ALA A 209 -3.39 -9.47 -9.32
N ALA A 210 -2.28 -10.16 -9.11
CA ALA A 210 -2.19 -11.25 -8.14
C ALA A 210 -2.55 -10.77 -6.73
N CYS A 211 -2.01 -9.62 -6.29
CA CYS A 211 -2.36 -9.05 -4.98
C CYS A 211 -3.86 -8.77 -4.85
N VAL A 212 -4.52 -8.23 -5.88
CA VAL A 212 -5.96 -7.98 -5.86
C VAL A 212 -6.75 -9.28 -5.80
N ILE A 213 -6.34 -10.30 -6.57
CA ILE A 213 -6.95 -11.63 -6.56
C ILE A 213 -6.81 -12.27 -5.18
N ASP A 214 -5.60 -12.26 -4.60
CA ASP A 214 -5.33 -12.85 -3.28
C ASP A 214 -6.16 -12.17 -2.19
N VAL A 215 -6.22 -10.82 -2.22
CA VAL A 215 -7.09 -10.05 -1.30
C VAL A 215 -8.54 -10.47 -1.47
N ALA A 216 -9.06 -10.57 -2.70
CA ALA A 216 -10.43 -11.00 -2.92
C ALA A 216 -10.66 -12.45 -2.44
N MET A 217 -9.76 -13.38 -2.74
CA MET A 217 -9.84 -14.78 -2.33
C MET A 217 -9.87 -14.95 -0.81
N VAL A 218 -9.14 -14.12 -0.07
CA VAL A 218 -9.12 -14.15 1.40
C VAL A 218 -10.32 -13.39 1.98
N PHE A 219 -10.48 -12.12 1.64
CA PHE A 219 -11.49 -11.26 2.28
C PHE A 219 -12.91 -11.72 2.04
N THR A 220 -13.23 -12.27 0.87
CA THR A 220 -14.58 -12.81 0.59
C THR A 220 -14.93 -14.01 1.46
N LYS A 221 -13.93 -14.71 2.00
CA LYS A 221 -14.11 -15.83 2.95
C LYS A 221 -14.12 -15.38 4.39
N LEU A 222 -13.56 -14.21 4.70
CA LEU A 222 -13.57 -13.64 6.03
C LEU A 222 -14.87 -12.88 6.37
N GLN A 223 -15.87 -12.92 5.49
CA GLN A 223 -17.19 -12.35 5.72
C GLN A 223 -18.20 -13.48 5.93
N ASN A 224 -18.98 -13.39 6.99
CA ASN A 224 -20.02 -14.36 7.27
C ASN A 224 -21.09 -14.33 6.16
N PRO A 225 -21.40 -15.45 5.49
CA PRO A 225 -22.35 -15.46 4.38
C PRO A 225 -23.79 -15.05 4.73
N ARG A 226 -24.14 -15.03 6.03
CA ARG A 226 -25.50 -14.72 6.50
C ARG A 226 -25.61 -13.34 7.15
N THR A 227 -24.57 -12.91 7.84
CA THR A 227 -24.59 -11.64 8.60
C THR A 227 -23.72 -10.56 7.97
N GLU A 228 -22.90 -10.89 6.96
CA GLU A 228 -21.88 -10.01 6.35
C GLU A 228 -20.81 -9.49 7.33
N GLU A 229 -20.87 -9.91 8.59
CA GLU A 229 -19.90 -9.54 9.62
C GLU A 229 -18.56 -10.24 9.39
N PHE A 230 -17.48 -9.57 9.81
CA PHE A 230 -16.15 -10.14 9.75
C PHE A 230 -16.01 -11.34 10.69
N ASP A 231 -15.57 -12.48 10.16
CA ASP A 231 -15.36 -13.72 10.88
C ASP A 231 -14.04 -14.37 10.45
N VAL A 232 -13.03 -14.22 11.30
CA VAL A 232 -11.68 -14.75 11.04
C VAL A 232 -11.64 -16.28 11.02
N THR A 233 -12.60 -16.96 11.62
CA THR A 233 -12.62 -18.44 11.72
C THR A 233 -12.83 -19.11 10.38
N GLN A 234 -13.45 -18.39 9.45
CA GLN A 234 -13.70 -18.85 8.08
C GLN A 234 -12.47 -18.81 7.19
N ILE A 235 -11.31 -18.42 7.71
CA ILE A 235 -10.04 -18.49 6.98
C ILE A 235 -9.71 -19.92 6.50
N SER A 236 -10.21 -20.95 7.20
CA SER A 236 -10.08 -22.34 6.78
C SER A 236 -10.79 -22.66 5.45
N ALA A 237 -11.75 -21.82 5.04
CA ALA A 237 -12.45 -21.95 3.77
C ALA A 237 -11.72 -21.30 2.58
N VAL A 238 -10.58 -20.64 2.81
CA VAL A 238 -9.73 -20.11 1.73
C VAL A 238 -9.04 -21.27 1.01
N ASP A 239 -9.09 -21.26 -0.33
CA ASP A 239 -8.33 -22.18 -1.16
C ASP A 239 -6.85 -21.77 -1.21
N TRP A 240 -6.14 -22.17 -0.15
CA TRP A 240 -4.72 -21.86 0.02
C TRP A 240 -3.83 -22.40 -1.12
N PRO A 241 -4.03 -23.62 -1.66
CA PRO A 241 -3.30 -24.07 -2.84
C PRO A 241 -3.45 -23.15 -4.05
N VAL A 242 -4.67 -22.71 -4.37
CA VAL A 242 -4.90 -21.79 -5.49
C VAL A 242 -4.27 -20.43 -5.22
N LEU A 243 -4.41 -19.90 -4.00
CA LEU A 243 -3.78 -18.63 -3.61
C LEU A 243 -2.26 -18.70 -3.79
N LEU A 244 -1.61 -19.73 -3.22
CA LEU A 244 -0.17 -19.92 -3.35
C LEU A 244 0.28 -20.10 -4.81
N LEU A 245 -0.53 -20.73 -5.65
CA LEU A 245 -0.27 -20.89 -7.08
C LEU A 245 -0.35 -19.54 -7.82
N VAL A 246 -1.37 -18.73 -7.54
CA VAL A 246 -1.54 -17.39 -8.14
C VAL A 246 -0.39 -16.47 -7.70
N THR A 247 -0.15 -16.34 -6.39
CA THR A 247 0.94 -15.50 -5.87
C THR A 247 2.30 -16.00 -6.34
N GLY A 248 2.57 -17.30 -6.20
CA GLY A 248 3.84 -17.91 -6.57
C GLY A 248 4.14 -17.80 -8.06
N GLY A 249 3.15 -18.10 -8.90
CA GLY A 249 3.25 -17.95 -10.35
C GLY A 249 3.52 -16.50 -10.78
N ALA A 250 2.78 -15.54 -10.19
CA ALA A 250 2.98 -14.12 -10.46
C ALA A 250 4.36 -13.63 -10.02
N ILE A 251 4.86 -14.06 -8.87
CA ILE A 251 6.22 -13.73 -8.38
C ILE A 251 7.28 -14.28 -9.33
N VAL A 252 7.20 -15.57 -9.69
CA VAL A 252 8.18 -16.20 -10.60
C VAL A 252 8.22 -15.47 -11.93
N LEU A 253 7.05 -15.22 -12.54
CA LEU A 253 6.95 -14.52 -13.82
C LEU A 253 7.45 -13.07 -13.71
N ALA A 254 7.10 -12.35 -12.65
CA ALA A 254 7.58 -10.99 -12.42
C ALA A 254 9.10 -10.93 -12.23
N VAL A 255 9.68 -11.89 -11.49
CA VAL A 255 11.15 -12.00 -11.33
C VAL A 255 11.82 -12.23 -12.67
N LEU A 256 11.30 -13.14 -13.50
CA LEU A 256 11.80 -13.36 -14.86
C LEU A 256 11.72 -12.09 -15.71
N LEU A 257 10.57 -11.40 -15.71
CA LEU A 257 10.38 -10.16 -16.46
C LEU A 257 11.28 -9.03 -15.96
N PHE A 258 11.50 -8.90 -14.65
CA PHE A 258 12.45 -7.93 -14.11
C PHE A 258 13.90 -8.28 -14.49
N ALA A 259 14.26 -9.56 -14.48
CA ALA A 259 15.58 -10.01 -14.94
C ALA A 259 15.79 -9.71 -16.42
N LEU A 260 14.79 -9.96 -17.26
CA LEU A 260 14.81 -9.61 -18.68
C LEU A 260 14.89 -8.09 -18.88
N ALA A 261 14.08 -7.30 -18.15
CA ALA A 261 14.10 -5.85 -18.22
C ALA A 261 15.48 -5.26 -17.87
N ARG A 262 16.19 -5.85 -16.91
CA ARG A 262 17.56 -5.44 -16.54
C ARG A 262 18.62 -5.81 -17.58
N ARG A 263 18.34 -6.80 -18.44
CA ARG A 263 19.26 -7.24 -19.52
C ARG A 263 19.06 -6.48 -20.83
N VAL A 264 18.04 -5.62 -20.93
CA VAL A 264 17.82 -4.81 -22.14
C VAL A 264 18.95 -3.78 -22.29
N PRO A 265 19.68 -3.76 -23.42
CA PRO A 265 20.72 -2.77 -23.69
C PRO A 265 20.18 -1.35 -23.74
N ASP A 266 20.97 -0.38 -23.26
CA ASP A 266 20.59 1.05 -23.26
C ASP A 266 20.42 1.60 -24.69
N ASP A 267 21.05 0.99 -25.70
CA ASP A 267 20.97 1.32 -27.12
C ASP A 267 19.89 0.54 -27.90
N SER A 268 19.00 -0.17 -27.19
CA SER A 268 17.93 -0.96 -27.79
C SER A 268 17.14 -0.17 -28.85
N LYS A 269 17.10 -0.71 -30.07
CA LYS A 269 16.40 -0.11 -31.23
C LYS A 269 14.88 -0.28 -31.20
N VAL A 270 14.34 -1.08 -30.28
CA VAL A 270 12.90 -1.32 -30.14
C VAL A 270 12.22 -0.02 -29.71
N LYS A 271 11.31 0.49 -30.56
CA LYS A 271 10.49 1.69 -30.29
C LYS A 271 9.04 1.28 -30.10
N LEU A 272 8.54 1.39 -28.87
CA LEU A 272 7.16 1.08 -28.49
C LEU A 272 6.33 2.35 -28.25
N GLY A 273 6.85 3.51 -28.64
CA GLY A 273 6.12 4.78 -28.53
C GLY A 273 4.72 4.73 -29.14
N GLY A 274 4.50 3.96 -30.22
CA GLY A 274 3.18 3.72 -30.80
C GLY A 274 2.26 2.83 -29.93
N LEU A 275 2.81 1.79 -29.31
CA LEU A 275 2.06 0.93 -28.38
C LEU A 275 1.64 1.72 -27.13
N PHE A 276 2.58 2.43 -26.49
CA PHE A 276 2.27 3.31 -25.36
C PHE A 276 1.32 4.43 -25.77
N ALA A 277 1.32 4.82 -27.06
CA ALA A 277 0.37 5.77 -27.58
C ALA A 277 -1.06 5.24 -27.65
N ALA A 278 -1.21 3.97 -28.01
CA ALA A 278 -2.50 3.32 -28.20
C ALA A 278 -3.11 2.82 -26.88
N LEU A 279 -2.28 2.52 -25.87
CA LEU A 279 -2.71 1.95 -24.59
C LEU A 279 -3.88 2.69 -23.91
N PRO A 280 -3.85 4.03 -23.76
CA PRO A 280 -4.98 4.75 -23.17
C PRO A 280 -6.26 4.65 -24.00
N VAL A 281 -6.14 4.55 -25.34
CA VAL A 281 -7.28 4.35 -26.25
C VAL A 281 -7.84 2.93 -26.10
N ALA A 282 -6.97 1.92 -26.03
CA ALA A 282 -7.38 0.55 -25.80
C ALA A 282 -8.08 0.38 -24.44
N VAL A 283 -7.53 0.99 -23.37
CA VAL A 283 -8.14 1.01 -22.03
C VAL A 283 -9.49 1.72 -22.06
N PHE A 284 -9.58 2.88 -22.73
CA PHE A 284 -10.84 3.60 -22.92
C PHE A 284 -11.90 2.72 -23.61
N ILE A 285 -11.56 2.09 -24.73
CA ILE A 285 -12.49 1.23 -25.47
C ILE A 285 -12.91 0.03 -24.63
N ALA A 286 -11.97 -0.67 -24.01
CA ALA A 286 -12.25 -1.85 -23.19
C ALA A 286 -13.16 -1.51 -22.00
N ALA A 287 -12.88 -0.42 -21.28
CA ALA A 287 -13.69 0.03 -20.16
C ALA A 287 -15.10 0.46 -20.60
N ALA A 288 -15.22 1.18 -21.72
CA ALA A 288 -16.53 1.56 -22.27
C ALA A 288 -17.35 0.36 -22.73
N VAL A 289 -16.72 -0.64 -23.37
CA VAL A 289 -17.39 -1.89 -23.76
C VAL A 289 -17.83 -2.67 -22.53
N TYR A 290 -17.00 -2.72 -21.48
CA TYR A 290 -17.36 -3.34 -20.21
C TYR A 290 -18.57 -2.66 -19.56
N ASP A 291 -18.61 -1.33 -19.54
CA ASP A 291 -19.78 -0.58 -19.02
C ASP A 291 -21.05 -0.92 -19.79
N VAL A 292 -21.00 -0.91 -21.12
CA VAL A 292 -22.15 -1.28 -21.97
C VAL A 292 -22.60 -2.71 -21.68
N PHE A 293 -21.66 -3.64 -21.54
CA PHE A 293 -21.96 -5.03 -21.23
C PHE A 293 -22.63 -5.18 -19.85
N ILE A 294 -22.06 -4.60 -18.80
CA ILE A 294 -22.61 -4.69 -17.44
C ILE A 294 -23.98 -4.04 -17.35
N ILE A 295 -24.16 -2.86 -17.96
CA ILE A 295 -25.45 -2.19 -18.00
C ILE A 295 -26.48 -3.06 -18.74
N SER A 296 -26.14 -3.56 -19.93
CA SER A 296 -27.04 -4.43 -20.70
C SER A 296 -27.36 -5.73 -19.97
N TRP A 297 -26.39 -6.31 -19.26
CA TRP A 297 -26.60 -7.52 -18.47
C TRP A 297 -27.51 -7.23 -17.26
N SER A 298 -27.31 -6.12 -16.56
CA SER A 298 -28.17 -5.71 -15.43
C SER A 298 -29.62 -5.45 -15.85
N PHE A 299 -29.85 -4.92 -17.06
CA PHE A 299 -31.20 -4.76 -17.60
C PHE A 299 -31.86 -6.09 -18.02
N ASN A 300 -31.06 -7.09 -18.43
CA ASN A 300 -31.58 -8.40 -18.81
C ASN A 300 -31.92 -9.28 -17.61
N GLU A 301 -31.16 -9.15 -16.51
CA GLU A 301 -31.34 -9.93 -15.28
C GLU A 301 -32.22 -9.21 -14.24
N ASP A 302 -32.66 -7.97 -14.51
CA ASP A 302 -33.37 -7.09 -13.56
C ASP A 302 -32.65 -6.92 -12.19
N GLU A 303 -31.32 -7.15 -12.15
CA GLU A 303 -30.48 -7.04 -10.96
C GLU A 303 -29.57 -5.82 -11.02
N LEU A 304 -29.95 -4.73 -10.33
CA LEU A 304 -29.11 -3.55 -10.13
C LEU A 304 -28.65 -3.44 -8.67
N THR A 305 -27.56 -4.13 -8.32
CA THR A 305 -27.00 -4.10 -6.96
C THR A 305 -26.07 -2.89 -6.77
N ALA A 306 -25.90 -2.44 -5.52
CA ALA A 306 -24.96 -1.37 -5.17
C ALA A 306 -23.51 -1.71 -5.61
N GLY A 307 -23.15 -2.99 -5.63
CA GLY A 307 -21.86 -3.47 -6.14
C GLY A 307 -21.70 -3.24 -7.65
N LEU A 308 -22.72 -3.54 -8.44
CA LEU A 308 -22.71 -3.28 -9.89
C LEU A 308 -22.64 -1.78 -10.20
N VAL A 309 -23.39 -0.96 -9.46
CA VAL A 309 -23.33 0.50 -9.57
C VAL A 309 -21.92 1.01 -9.23
N GLY A 310 -21.29 0.48 -8.17
CA GLY A 310 -19.92 0.80 -7.80
C GLY A 310 -18.91 0.45 -8.91
N GLN A 311 -19.05 -0.72 -9.54
CA GLN A 311 -18.22 -1.11 -10.67
C GLN A 311 -18.35 -0.13 -11.84
N ILE A 312 -19.59 0.17 -12.26
CA ILE A 312 -19.88 1.13 -13.34
C ILE A 312 -19.26 2.50 -13.05
N VAL A 313 -19.36 3.00 -11.83
CA VAL A 313 -18.77 4.30 -11.44
C VAL A 313 -17.24 4.29 -11.59
N VAL A 314 -16.58 3.21 -11.15
CA VAL A 314 -15.13 3.07 -11.24
C VAL A 314 -14.67 2.99 -12.70
N THR A 315 -15.33 2.16 -13.51
CA THR A 315 -14.99 1.98 -14.94
C THR A 315 -15.29 3.25 -15.75
N SER A 316 -16.40 3.93 -15.47
CA SER A 316 -16.70 5.25 -16.06
C SER A 316 -15.67 6.31 -15.68
N ALA A 317 -15.12 6.29 -14.46
CA ALA A 317 -14.02 7.18 -14.07
C ALA A 317 -12.74 6.89 -14.85
N ILE A 318 -12.43 5.61 -15.12
CA ILE A 318 -11.30 5.19 -15.98
C ILE A 318 -11.51 5.69 -17.41
N VAL A 319 -12.73 5.56 -17.95
CA VAL A 319 -13.12 6.08 -19.27
C VAL A 319 -12.89 7.59 -19.34
N ALA A 320 -13.39 8.35 -18.36
CA ALA A 320 -13.23 9.81 -18.29
C ALA A 320 -11.75 10.23 -18.20
N ALA A 321 -10.98 9.60 -17.31
CA ALA A 321 -9.55 9.88 -17.16
C ALA A 321 -8.76 9.57 -18.45
N SER A 322 -9.06 8.44 -19.09
CA SER A 322 -8.44 8.05 -20.36
C SER A 322 -8.79 9.02 -21.48
N ALA A 323 -10.05 9.46 -21.57
CA ALA A 323 -10.50 10.47 -22.52
C ALA A 323 -9.78 11.82 -22.32
N VAL A 324 -9.72 12.31 -21.08
CA VAL A 324 -8.99 13.55 -20.74
C VAL A 324 -7.52 13.45 -21.15
N TYR A 325 -6.86 12.33 -20.84
CA TYR A 325 -5.47 12.09 -21.24
C TYR A 325 -5.32 12.12 -22.77
N ILE A 326 -6.18 11.44 -23.51
CA ILE A 326 -6.18 11.40 -24.98
C ILE A 326 -6.36 12.82 -25.54
N ILE A 327 -7.33 13.58 -25.05
CA ILE A 327 -7.61 14.96 -25.47
C ILE A 327 -6.41 15.87 -25.21
N MET A 328 -5.83 15.83 -24.00
CA MET A 328 -4.65 16.61 -23.64
C MET A 328 -3.47 16.29 -24.56
N ARG A 329 -3.31 15.01 -24.92
CA ARG A 329 -2.24 14.56 -25.80
C ARG A 329 -2.43 15.01 -27.25
N ILE A 330 -3.66 14.96 -27.78
CA ILE A 330 -3.98 15.49 -29.11
C ILE A 330 -3.71 17.00 -29.15
N LYS A 331 -4.15 17.76 -28.13
CA LYS A 331 -3.86 19.19 -28.01
C LYS A 331 -2.37 19.50 -27.99
N LYS A 332 -1.57 18.69 -27.28
CA LYS A 332 -0.11 18.87 -27.21
C LYS A 332 0.60 18.60 -28.54
N ARG A 333 0.09 17.65 -29.35
CA ARG A 333 0.61 17.38 -30.70
C ARG A 333 0.29 18.49 -31.71
N LYS A 334 -0.81 19.23 -31.54
CA LYS A 334 -1.18 20.37 -32.41
C LYS A 334 -0.39 21.66 -32.12
N LYS A 335 0.38 21.71 -31.03
CA LYS A 335 1.21 22.86 -30.63
C LYS A 335 2.70 22.71 -30.99
N LEU A 336 3.08 21.57 -31.57
CA LEU A 336 4.40 21.25 -32.13
C LEU A 336 4.28 21.24 -33.65
#